data_AF-A0A0F5K4D3-F1
#
_entry.id   AF-A0A0F5K4D3-F1
#
_cell.length_a   1.000
_cell.length_b   1.000
_cell.length_c   1.000
_cell.angle_alpha   90.00
_cell.angle_beta   90.00
_cell.angle_gamma   90.00
#
_symmetry.space_group_name_H-M   'P 1'
#
loop_
_entity.id
_entity.type
_entity.pdbx_description
1 polymer ?
#
loop_
_entity_poly.entity_id
_entity_poly.type
_entity_poly.pdbx_seq_one_letter_code
_entity_poly.pdbx_strand_id
1 'polypeptide(L)'
;MLERIDRLIGATIDPKVANEILADAGDAKSPVTFDGFGRIEDLAPLHHISPALVTMLENAVIKPLTTTNARGPREAPRAERDILVRAMHLLGMERNPVNQALLVDAKKLFLSSGFSRLAVAAFVHDALARVGDDVLLHDQFTKLAAEIAKPVTVPQLADNLYGRTFESLLVEDLVRWPPKNVLRVSRELGHGIVETMESYPPAVFNELVSILRSDVRPWFGLSQSMRNFLDHPTMDTLKACMADTSNGIEAIKTVNVAQRMVLAIHNVSERGEIERPEWYRRCFDFYCDFLSTQKPGGKSQLSGVRAQDPGNWLHYQPNAANTKSPWKGQSWTHSRVVTPERLSAFEQDALARGQPIVNGASGQTGMVASFGHHLGQSRPQLSQRDLHLTIMICLVFNGGHSTEEVLFALDAIRDLHTPGSEPRGLPEDFRGGYELIAELADGKAGKQMLRDRMDTALERTVAYCAKHVV
;
A
#
# COMPACT_ATOMS: atom_id res chain seq x y z
N MET A 1 28.26 16.90 -37.89
CA MET A 1 28.37 15.64 -37.13
C MET A 1 28.81 15.90 -35.70
N LEU A 2 29.91 16.64 -35.46
CA LEU A 2 30.28 17.15 -34.12
C LEU A 2 29.12 17.84 -33.38
N GLU A 3 28.47 18.81 -34.02
CA GLU A 3 27.29 19.50 -33.43
C GLU A 3 26.09 18.60 -33.11
N ARG A 4 25.99 17.40 -33.71
CA ARG A 4 24.93 16.44 -33.40
C ARG A 4 25.30 15.61 -32.17
N ILE A 5 26.57 15.24 -32.08
CA ILE A 5 27.16 14.52 -30.94
C ILE A 5 27.12 15.40 -29.68
N ASP A 6 27.48 16.68 -29.76
CA ASP A 6 27.39 17.62 -28.64
C ASP A 6 25.96 17.78 -28.10
N ARG A 7 24.95 17.64 -28.97
CA ARG A 7 23.54 17.70 -28.59
C ARG A 7 23.02 16.44 -27.91
N LEU A 8 23.71 15.32 -28.06
CA LEU A 8 23.35 14.04 -27.45
C LEU A 8 23.96 13.85 -26.07
N ILE A 9 25.11 14.49 -25.78
CA ILE A 9 25.73 14.48 -24.45
C ILE A 9 24.71 15.02 -23.42
N GLY A 10 24.39 14.20 -22.41
CA GLY A 10 23.41 14.47 -21.35
C GLY A 10 21.96 14.05 -21.65
N ALA A 11 21.63 13.61 -22.86
CA ALA A 11 20.28 13.18 -23.23
C ALA A 11 19.97 11.76 -22.72
N THR A 12 18.78 11.54 -22.13
CA THR A 12 18.34 10.17 -21.75
C THR A 12 17.86 9.42 -22.98
N ILE A 13 18.31 8.19 -23.15
CA ILE A 13 17.99 7.31 -24.28
C ILE A 13 17.06 6.18 -23.81
N ASP A 14 16.15 5.77 -24.69
CA ASP A 14 15.23 4.66 -24.46
C ASP A 14 16.02 3.43 -24.00
N PRO A 15 15.62 2.76 -22.89
CA PRO A 15 16.38 1.66 -22.32
C PRO A 15 16.59 0.50 -23.29
N LYS A 16 15.68 0.30 -24.25
CA LYS A 16 15.76 -0.77 -25.24
C LYS A 16 16.86 -0.48 -26.26
N VAL A 17 16.94 0.77 -26.73
CA VAL A 17 17.97 1.22 -27.68
C VAL A 17 19.33 1.33 -27.00
N ALA A 18 19.39 1.83 -25.76
CA ALA A 18 20.63 1.87 -24.99
C ALA A 18 21.22 0.47 -24.75
N ASN A 19 20.39 -0.54 -24.49
CA ASN A 19 20.84 -1.93 -24.34
C ASN A 19 21.29 -2.57 -25.67
N GLU A 20 20.63 -2.29 -26.80
CA GLU A 20 21.09 -2.80 -28.11
C GLU A 20 22.50 -2.29 -28.44
N ILE A 21 22.79 -1.01 -28.18
CA ILE A 21 24.11 -0.39 -28.40
C ILE A 21 25.18 -1.01 -27.50
N LEU A 22 24.85 -1.29 -26.25
CA LEU A 22 25.77 -1.91 -25.29
C LEU A 22 25.98 -3.41 -25.57
N ALA A 23 24.96 -4.12 -26.05
CA ALA A 23 25.02 -5.55 -26.36
C ALA A 23 25.85 -5.84 -27.62
N ASP A 24 25.76 -4.98 -28.65
CA ASP A 24 26.56 -5.10 -29.88
C ASP A 24 28.08 -4.86 -29.64
N ALA A 25 28.44 -4.19 -28.54
CA ALA A 25 29.84 -3.89 -28.20
C ALA A 25 30.62 -5.10 -27.68
N GLY A 26 29.97 -6.12 -27.09
CA GLY A 26 30.65 -7.30 -26.51
C GLY A 26 31.76 -6.94 -25.51
N ASP A 27 32.95 -7.55 -25.64
CA ASP A 27 34.15 -7.22 -24.83
C ASP A 27 34.88 -5.94 -25.30
N ALA A 28 34.46 -5.34 -26.42
CA ALA A 28 35.07 -4.12 -26.94
C ALA A 28 34.51 -2.87 -26.26
N LYS A 29 35.30 -1.79 -26.22
CA LYS A 29 34.84 -0.50 -25.66
C LYS A 29 33.69 0.04 -26.50
N SER A 30 32.51 0.16 -25.89
CA SER A 30 31.31 0.71 -26.53
C SER A 30 31.57 2.08 -27.16
N PRO A 31 31.01 2.38 -28.35
CA PRO A 31 31.13 3.69 -28.98
C PRO A 31 30.35 4.79 -28.25
N VAL A 32 29.52 4.42 -27.27
CA VAL A 32 28.71 5.33 -26.44
C VAL A 32 28.85 4.93 -24.97
N THR A 33 29.13 5.91 -24.12
CA THR A 33 29.22 5.77 -22.66
C THR A 33 27.99 6.39 -22.04
N PHE A 34 27.41 5.74 -21.02
CA PHE A 34 26.20 6.22 -20.35
C PHE A 34 26.43 6.39 -18.84
N ASP A 35 25.76 7.37 -18.23
CA ASP A 35 25.90 7.79 -16.82
C ASP A 35 25.26 6.83 -15.79
N GLY A 36 24.90 5.61 -16.21
CA GLY A 36 24.20 4.62 -15.38
C GLY A 36 22.69 4.85 -15.21
N PHE A 37 22.12 5.97 -15.71
CA PHE A 37 20.68 6.25 -15.71
C PHE A 37 20.08 6.36 -17.12
N GLY A 38 20.84 5.91 -18.11
CA GLY A 38 20.47 5.94 -19.52
C GLY A 38 20.75 7.28 -20.20
N ARG A 39 21.49 8.22 -19.58
CA ARG A 39 21.95 9.43 -20.28
C ARG A 39 23.31 9.22 -20.90
N ILE A 40 23.52 9.81 -22.07
CA ILE A 40 24.82 9.72 -22.74
C ILE A 40 25.81 10.59 -21.96
N GLU A 41 26.87 9.96 -21.47
CA GLU A 41 27.95 10.60 -20.71
C GLU A 41 29.09 11.03 -21.65
N ASP A 42 29.42 10.17 -22.62
CA ASP A 42 30.47 10.43 -23.63
C ASP A 42 30.30 9.57 -24.89
N LEU A 43 30.93 9.97 -26.00
CA LEU A 43 30.87 9.30 -27.31
C LEU A 43 32.30 9.10 -27.86
N ALA A 44 32.56 7.95 -28.50
CA ALA A 44 33.86 7.65 -29.09
C ALA A 44 34.28 8.69 -30.16
N PRO A 45 35.60 8.84 -30.45
CA PRO A 45 36.11 9.84 -31.39
C PRO A 45 35.42 9.76 -32.75
N LEU A 46 35.22 10.92 -33.40
CA LEU A 46 34.36 11.06 -34.59
C LEU A 46 34.61 10.06 -35.74
N HIS A 47 35.84 9.60 -35.91
CA HIS A 47 36.24 8.66 -36.95
C HIS A 47 35.85 7.20 -36.64
N HIS A 48 35.37 6.92 -35.42
CA HIS A 48 34.89 5.62 -34.95
C HIS A 48 33.37 5.56 -34.74
N ILE A 49 32.64 6.66 -34.96
CA ILE A 49 31.18 6.72 -34.82
C ILE A 49 30.50 6.73 -36.19
N SER A 50 29.53 5.83 -36.39
CA SER A 50 28.75 5.80 -37.62
C SER A 50 27.61 6.84 -37.61
N PRO A 51 27.29 7.47 -38.75
CA PRO A 51 26.14 8.38 -38.85
C PRO A 51 24.79 7.70 -38.53
N ALA A 52 24.71 6.38 -38.74
CA ALA A 52 23.51 5.59 -38.45
C ALA A 52 23.30 5.46 -36.93
N LEU A 53 24.36 5.25 -36.15
CA LEU A 53 24.31 5.20 -34.69
C LEU A 53 23.85 6.54 -34.10
N VAL A 54 24.37 7.66 -34.60
CA VAL A 54 23.94 9.01 -34.17
C VAL A 54 22.46 9.24 -34.47
N THR A 55 21.98 8.78 -35.63
CA THR A 55 20.57 8.91 -36.02
C THR A 55 19.66 8.02 -35.18
N MET A 56 20.10 6.82 -34.83
CA MET A 56 19.40 5.92 -33.90
C MET A 56 19.28 6.54 -32.50
N LEU A 57 20.37 7.12 -31.98
CA LEU A 57 20.39 7.80 -30.68
C LEU A 57 19.46 9.02 -30.65
N GLU A 58 19.50 9.88 -31.67
CA GLU A 58 18.60 11.05 -31.76
C GLU A 58 17.12 10.64 -31.76
N ASN A 59 16.78 9.53 -32.42
CA ASN A 59 15.41 9.01 -32.46
C ASN A 59 14.98 8.30 -31.16
N ALA A 60 15.93 7.95 -30.30
CA ALA A 60 15.71 7.22 -29.07
C ALA A 60 15.77 8.10 -27.82
N VAL A 61 15.90 9.42 -27.96
CA VAL A 61 15.90 10.33 -26.81
C VAL A 61 14.52 10.31 -26.12
N ILE A 62 14.51 9.90 -24.84
CA ILE A 62 13.34 9.90 -23.96
C ILE A 62 13.52 10.88 -22.80
N LYS A 63 12.46 11.07 -22.02
CA LYS A 63 12.56 11.80 -20.75
C LYS A 63 13.23 10.91 -19.68
N PRO A 64 14.14 11.45 -18.84
CA PRO A 64 14.84 10.71 -17.80
C PRO A 64 13.91 9.98 -16.82
N LEU A 65 14.13 8.67 -16.66
CA LEU A 65 13.39 7.81 -15.71
C LEU A 65 13.65 8.17 -14.24
N THR A 66 14.69 8.94 -13.94
CA THR A 66 14.94 9.49 -12.60
C THR A 66 14.00 10.65 -12.21
N THR A 67 13.15 11.13 -13.14
CA THR A 67 12.36 12.37 -12.96
C THR A 67 10.85 12.21 -13.19
N THR A 68 10.33 10.99 -13.31
CA THR A 68 8.94 10.78 -13.68
C THR A 68 8.23 9.86 -12.70
N ASN A 69 7.42 10.46 -11.81
CA ASN A 69 5.99 10.07 -11.74
C ASN A 69 5.58 9.61 -13.13
N ALA A 70 4.89 8.47 -13.28
CA ALA A 70 4.33 8.06 -14.55
C ALA A 70 3.66 9.28 -15.21
N ARG A 71 4.39 9.94 -16.13
CA ARG A 71 3.86 11.06 -16.88
C ARG A 71 3.04 10.36 -17.94
N GLY A 72 1.80 10.07 -17.58
CA GLY A 72 0.73 10.15 -18.56
C GLY A 72 0.84 11.48 -19.32
N PRO A 73 0.14 11.62 -20.45
CA PRO A 73 0.08 12.88 -21.18
C PRO A 73 -0.03 14.06 -20.21
N ARG A 74 0.70 15.17 -20.41
CA ARG A 74 0.66 16.33 -19.50
C ARG A 74 -0.76 16.88 -19.27
N GLU A 75 -1.70 16.49 -20.12
CA GLU A 75 -3.12 16.82 -20.07
C GLU A 75 -4.01 15.74 -19.42
N ALA A 76 -3.42 14.61 -19.05
CA ALA A 76 -4.13 13.48 -18.47
C ALA A 76 -4.86 13.93 -17.19
N PRO A 77 -6.16 13.62 -17.07
CA PRO A 77 -6.97 13.97 -15.92
C PRO A 77 -6.33 13.49 -14.61
N ARG A 78 -6.38 14.32 -13.56
CA ARG A 78 -5.87 13.96 -12.23
C ARG A 78 -6.98 13.44 -11.34
N ALA A 79 -6.67 12.41 -10.57
CA ALA A 79 -7.54 11.94 -9.50
C ALA A 79 -7.68 13.03 -8.42
N GLU A 80 -8.83 13.03 -7.74
CA GLU A 80 -9.17 14.04 -6.74
C GLU A 80 -8.21 14.08 -5.54
N ARG A 81 -7.61 12.95 -5.14
CA ARG A 81 -6.56 12.96 -4.09
C ARG A 81 -5.31 13.70 -4.54
N ASP A 82 -4.91 13.55 -5.79
CA ASP A 82 -3.76 14.26 -6.36
C ASP A 82 -3.99 15.77 -6.39
N ILE A 83 -5.21 16.17 -6.75
CA ILE A 83 -5.62 17.58 -6.77
C ILE A 83 -5.60 18.15 -5.35
N LEU A 84 -6.17 17.44 -4.37
CA LEU A 84 -6.22 17.92 -2.99
C LEU A 84 -4.82 18.01 -2.35
N VAL A 85 -3.96 16.99 -2.54
CA VAL A 85 -2.57 17.04 -2.03
C VAL A 85 -1.77 18.16 -2.69
N ARG A 86 -1.99 18.42 -3.99
CA ARG A 86 -1.36 19.57 -4.66
C ARG A 86 -1.87 20.90 -4.09
N ALA A 87 -3.17 21.03 -3.81
CA ALA A 87 -3.72 22.21 -3.16
C ALA A 87 -3.10 22.44 -1.78
N MET A 88 -2.98 21.38 -0.96
CA MET A 88 -2.30 21.45 0.35
C MET A 88 -0.85 21.92 0.23
N HIS A 89 -0.10 21.41 -0.76
CA HIS A 89 1.27 21.85 -0.99
C HIS A 89 1.34 23.34 -1.29
N LEU A 90 0.50 23.84 -2.22
CA LEU A 90 0.45 25.25 -2.60
C LEU A 90 0.09 26.15 -1.41
N LEU A 91 -0.96 25.79 -0.65
CA LEU A 91 -1.37 26.51 0.55
C LEU A 91 -0.27 26.54 1.62
N GLY A 92 0.57 25.50 1.68
CA GLY A 92 1.69 25.40 2.61
C GLY A 92 2.92 26.22 2.24
N MET A 93 3.00 26.78 1.02
CA MET A 93 4.16 27.56 0.57
C MET A 93 4.26 28.92 1.28
N GLU A 94 3.11 29.52 1.64
CA GLU A 94 3.05 30.79 2.34
C GLU A 94 2.20 30.69 3.61
N ARG A 95 2.70 31.29 4.70
CA ARG A 95 2.02 31.30 5.99
C ARG A 95 1.21 32.58 6.15
N ASN A 96 -0.06 32.53 5.74
CA ASN A 96 -1.06 33.55 6.06
C ASN A 96 -2.33 32.91 6.65
N PRO A 97 -3.19 33.67 7.35
CA PRO A 97 -4.37 33.11 8.02
C PRO A 97 -5.36 32.41 7.09
N VAL A 98 -5.53 32.91 5.86
CA VAL A 98 -6.44 32.32 4.87
C VAL A 98 -5.92 30.95 4.42
N ASN A 99 -4.65 30.87 4.05
CA ASN A 99 -3.99 29.64 3.64
C ASN A 99 -4.02 28.59 4.75
N GLN A 100 -3.79 28.99 6.00
CA GLN A 100 -3.83 28.08 7.15
C GLN A 100 -5.23 27.51 7.38
N ALA A 101 -6.27 28.35 7.30
CA ALA A 101 -7.65 27.87 7.41
C ALA A 101 -8.00 26.90 6.28
N LEU A 102 -7.65 27.23 5.03
CA LEU A 102 -7.85 26.34 3.88
C LEU A 102 -7.07 25.02 4.00
N LEU A 103 -5.85 25.06 4.56
CA LEU A 103 -5.06 23.86 4.79
C LEU A 103 -5.72 22.94 5.83
N VAL A 104 -6.29 23.50 6.90
CA VAL A 104 -7.07 22.74 7.88
C VAL A 104 -8.30 22.10 7.24
N ASP A 105 -9.04 22.85 6.43
CA ASP A 105 -10.21 22.35 5.69
C ASP A 105 -9.82 21.21 4.73
N ALA A 106 -8.72 21.36 3.99
CA ALA A 106 -8.19 20.34 3.10
C ALA A 106 -7.80 19.07 3.86
N LYS A 107 -7.08 19.20 5.00
CA LYS A 107 -6.65 18.06 5.83
C LYS A 107 -7.87 17.29 6.33
N LYS A 108 -8.87 18.00 6.84
CA LYS A 108 -10.13 17.41 7.29
C LYS A 108 -10.86 16.68 6.17
N LEU A 109 -10.93 17.27 4.97
CA LEU A 109 -11.54 16.63 3.81
C LEU A 109 -10.82 15.34 3.43
N PHE A 110 -9.48 15.35 3.37
CA PHE A 110 -8.66 14.19 3.01
C PHE A 110 -8.87 12.97 3.93
N LEU A 111 -9.06 13.21 5.23
CA LEU A 111 -9.26 12.16 6.25
C LEU A 111 -10.72 11.71 6.38
N SER A 112 -11.67 12.49 5.87
CA SER A 112 -13.10 12.26 6.05
C SER A 112 -13.64 11.06 5.25
N SER A 113 -14.75 10.49 5.74
CA SER A 113 -15.54 9.51 5.00
C SER A 113 -16.39 10.11 3.88
N GLY A 114 -16.56 11.44 3.87
CA GLY A 114 -17.25 12.21 2.83
C GLY A 114 -16.34 12.63 1.67
N PHE A 115 -15.09 12.17 1.62
CA PHE A 115 -14.18 12.47 0.54
C PHE A 115 -14.78 11.98 -0.80
N SER A 116 -14.82 12.87 -1.79
CA SER A 116 -15.32 12.58 -3.13
C SER A 116 -14.80 13.64 -4.10
N ARG A 117 -14.88 13.35 -5.40
CA ARG A 117 -14.53 14.32 -6.44
C ARG A 117 -15.36 15.62 -6.31
N LEU A 118 -16.65 15.50 -6.00
CA LEU A 118 -17.54 16.65 -5.81
C LEU A 118 -17.12 17.50 -4.61
N ALA A 119 -16.77 16.87 -3.49
CA ALA A 119 -16.29 17.59 -2.31
C ALA A 119 -14.95 18.29 -2.57
N VAL A 120 -14.04 17.67 -3.31
CA VAL A 120 -12.77 18.30 -3.71
C VAL A 120 -13.00 19.46 -4.69
N ALA A 121 -13.94 19.33 -5.64
CA ALA A 121 -14.31 20.43 -6.53
C ALA A 121 -14.87 21.62 -5.73
N ALA A 122 -15.79 21.37 -4.80
CA ALA A 122 -16.35 22.39 -3.92
C ALA A 122 -15.26 23.10 -3.11
N PHE A 123 -14.32 22.34 -2.52
CA PHE A 123 -13.17 22.89 -1.81
C PHE A 123 -12.29 23.77 -2.73
N VAL A 124 -11.97 23.32 -3.94
CA VAL A 124 -11.14 24.08 -4.88
C VAL A 124 -11.82 25.39 -5.29
N HIS A 125 -13.13 25.39 -5.51
CA HIS A 125 -13.89 26.60 -5.83
C HIS A 125 -13.98 27.58 -4.65
N ASP A 126 -14.18 27.09 -3.42
CA ASP A 126 -14.12 27.93 -2.21
C ASP A 126 -12.73 28.55 -2.03
N ALA A 127 -11.68 27.73 -2.16
CA ALA A 127 -10.30 28.18 -2.05
C ALA A 127 -9.98 29.25 -3.10
N LEU A 128 -10.42 29.08 -4.35
CA LEU A 128 -10.22 30.05 -5.42
C LEU A 128 -10.80 31.43 -5.07
N ALA A 129 -12.00 31.48 -4.49
CA ALA A 129 -12.63 32.73 -4.07
C ALA A 129 -11.88 33.40 -2.90
N ARG A 130 -11.27 32.60 -2.02
CA ARG A 130 -10.59 33.07 -0.81
C ARG A 130 -9.14 33.50 -1.04
N VAL A 131 -8.46 32.95 -2.05
CA VAL A 131 -7.07 33.31 -2.40
C VAL A 131 -6.97 34.42 -3.44
N GLY A 132 -8.07 35.11 -3.77
CA GLY A 132 -8.16 36.06 -4.89
C GLY A 132 -7.13 37.20 -4.87
N ASP A 133 -6.65 37.61 -3.69
CA ASP A 133 -5.65 38.66 -3.54
C ASP A 133 -4.21 38.19 -3.89
N ASP A 134 -3.97 36.87 -3.90
CA ASP A 134 -2.71 36.26 -4.33
C ASP A 134 -2.84 35.79 -5.79
N VAL A 135 -2.35 36.62 -6.72
CA VAL A 135 -2.45 36.37 -8.17
C VAL A 135 -1.86 35.02 -8.58
N LEU A 136 -0.75 34.61 -7.97
CA LEU A 136 -0.06 33.36 -8.32
C LEU A 136 -0.84 32.16 -7.80
N LEU A 137 -1.26 32.19 -6.54
CA LEU A 137 -2.04 31.13 -5.94
C LEU A 137 -3.41 31.00 -6.62
N HIS A 138 -4.05 32.12 -6.95
CA HIS A 138 -5.30 32.16 -7.69
C HIS A 138 -5.17 31.52 -9.09
N ASP A 139 -4.10 31.80 -9.85
CA ASP A 139 -3.82 31.12 -11.13
C ASP A 139 -3.64 29.60 -10.94
N GLN A 140 -2.91 29.18 -9.90
CA GLN A 140 -2.73 27.75 -9.61
C GLN A 140 -4.05 27.06 -9.25
N PHE A 141 -4.90 27.68 -8.42
CA PHE A 141 -6.21 27.15 -8.07
C PHE A 141 -7.17 27.15 -9.26
N THR A 142 -7.06 28.12 -10.18
CA THR A 142 -7.81 28.11 -11.45
C THR A 142 -7.45 26.88 -12.29
N LYS A 143 -6.16 26.53 -12.35
CA LYS A 143 -5.70 25.31 -13.03
C LYS A 143 -6.23 24.06 -12.34
N LEU A 144 -6.20 23.99 -11.00
CA LEU A 144 -6.79 22.87 -10.26
C LEU A 144 -8.29 22.73 -10.51
N ALA A 145 -9.03 23.85 -10.61
CA ALA A 145 -10.45 23.87 -10.93
C ALA A 145 -10.74 23.34 -12.35
N ALA A 146 -9.88 23.65 -13.32
CA ALA A 146 -9.97 23.08 -14.66
C ALA A 146 -9.65 21.57 -14.67
N GLU A 147 -8.67 21.12 -13.89
CA GLU A 147 -8.29 19.70 -13.81
C GLU A 147 -9.36 18.84 -13.14
N ILE A 148 -10.00 19.32 -12.05
CA ILE A 148 -11.06 18.56 -11.36
C ILE A 148 -12.31 18.37 -12.22
N ALA A 149 -12.53 19.24 -13.22
CA ALA A 149 -13.64 19.12 -14.17
C ALA A 149 -13.44 18.02 -15.22
N LYS A 150 -12.19 17.58 -15.46
CA LYS A 150 -11.91 16.52 -16.44
C LYS A 150 -12.39 15.15 -15.94
N PRO A 151 -12.93 14.28 -16.80
CA PRO A 151 -13.30 12.92 -16.40
C PRO A 151 -12.04 12.08 -16.11
N VAL A 152 -12.06 11.28 -15.05
CA VAL A 152 -10.94 10.40 -14.67
C VAL A 152 -11.32 8.95 -14.96
N THR A 153 -10.37 8.18 -15.47
CA THR A 153 -10.57 6.75 -15.75
C THR A 153 -10.37 5.89 -14.50
N VAL A 154 -10.95 4.69 -14.49
CA VAL A 154 -10.79 3.73 -13.38
C VAL A 154 -9.32 3.42 -13.07
N PRO A 155 -8.43 3.16 -14.04
CA PRO A 155 -7.01 2.94 -13.75
C PRO A 155 -6.35 4.13 -13.02
N GLN A 156 -6.66 5.36 -13.42
CA GLN A 156 -6.15 6.57 -12.76
C GLN A 156 -6.65 6.69 -11.31
N LEU A 157 -7.91 6.32 -11.04
CA LEU A 157 -8.45 6.27 -9.68
C LEU A 157 -7.81 5.14 -8.86
N ALA A 158 -7.53 3.98 -9.47
CA ALA A 158 -6.96 2.81 -8.80
C ALA A 158 -5.46 2.98 -8.47
N ASP A 159 -4.74 3.75 -9.28
CA ASP A 159 -3.36 4.14 -9.01
C ASP A 159 -3.27 4.90 -7.69
N ASN A 160 -4.13 5.90 -7.47
CA ASN A 160 -4.28 6.64 -6.23
C ASN A 160 -2.94 6.96 -5.52
N LEU A 161 -2.04 7.60 -6.26
CA LEU A 161 -0.63 7.76 -5.88
C LEU A 161 -0.47 8.29 -4.45
N TYR A 162 -1.17 9.37 -4.12
CA TYR A 162 -1.03 9.99 -2.80
C TYR A 162 -1.86 9.30 -1.70
N GLY A 163 -2.94 8.59 -2.04
CA GLY A 163 -3.61 7.71 -1.08
C GLY A 163 -2.70 6.56 -0.65
N ARG A 164 -2.06 5.88 -1.61
CA ARG A 164 -1.09 4.81 -1.34
C ARG A 164 0.16 5.31 -0.61
N THR A 165 0.64 6.50 -0.97
CA THR A 165 1.74 7.18 -0.27
C THR A 165 1.38 7.40 1.20
N PHE A 166 0.22 8.02 1.45
CA PHE A 166 -0.27 8.31 2.80
C PHE A 166 -0.39 7.03 3.63
N GLU A 167 -1.06 6.00 3.11
CA GLU A 167 -1.23 4.74 3.83
C GLU A 167 0.10 4.09 4.16
N SER A 168 1.02 4.02 3.19
CA SER A 168 2.33 3.40 3.37
C SER A 168 3.17 4.13 4.40
N LEU A 169 3.16 5.46 4.40
CA LEU A 169 3.86 6.29 5.40
C LEU A 169 3.23 6.17 6.78
N LEU A 170 1.89 6.10 6.86
CA LEU A 170 1.17 5.91 8.11
C LEU A 170 1.54 4.59 8.77
N VAL A 171 1.47 3.47 8.03
CA VAL A 171 1.81 2.17 8.62
C VAL A 171 3.29 1.99 8.86
N GLU A 172 4.16 2.64 8.08
CA GLU A 172 5.58 2.72 8.42
C GLU A 172 5.79 3.38 9.79
N ASP A 173 5.14 4.52 10.05
CA ASP A 173 5.26 5.22 11.33
C ASP A 173 4.67 4.40 12.49
N LEU A 174 3.55 3.70 12.26
CA LEU A 174 2.95 2.82 13.27
C LEU A 174 3.76 1.54 13.51
N VAL A 175 4.52 1.05 12.53
CA VAL A 175 5.46 -0.07 12.74
C VAL A 175 6.73 0.40 13.44
N ARG A 176 7.23 1.59 13.10
CA ARG A 176 8.41 2.18 13.73
C ARG A 176 8.14 2.57 15.18
N TRP A 177 6.97 3.12 15.45
CA TRP A 177 6.55 3.61 16.76
C TRP A 177 5.21 3.00 17.16
N PRO A 178 5.18 1.68 17.45
CA PRO A 178 3.96 0.95 17.69
C PRO A 178 3.22 1.46 18.93
N PRO A 179 1.89 1.63 18.83
CA PRO A 179 1.06 1.84 20.01
C PRO A 179 1.24 0.70 21.02
N LYS A 180 1.25 1.01 22.33
CA LYS A 180 1.51 0.00 23.38
C LYS A 180 0.48 -1.15 23.37
N ASN A 181 -0.77 -0.82 23.05
CA ASN A 181 -1.87 -1.75 22.89
C ASN A 181 -1.65 -2.72 21.71
N VAL A 182 -1.07 -2.27 20.59
CA VAL A 182 -0.68 -3.14 19.47
C VAL A 182 0.33 -4.19 19.93
N LEU A 183 1.37 -3.79 20.68
CA LEU A 183 2.35 -4.73 21.24
C LEU A 183 1.71 -5.74 22.21
N ARG A 184 0.82 -5.27 23.09
CA ARG A 184 0.11 -6.12 24.05
C ARG A 184 -0.78 -7.14 23.35
N VAL A 185 -1.60 -6.71 22.39
CA VAL A 185 -2.50 -7.61 21.67
C VAL A 185 -1.74 -8.59 20.80
N SER A 186 -0.65 -8.17 20.15
CA SER A 186 0.25 -9.11 19.46
C SER A 186 0.78 -10.18 20.41
N ARG A 187 1.10 -9.86 21.68
CA ARG A 187 1.56 -10.86 22.64
C ARG A 187 0.48 -11.90 22.96
N GLU A 188 -0.74 -11.45 23.22
CA GLU A 188 -1.86 -12.36 23.48
C GLU A 188 -2.20 -13.23 22.26
N LEU A 189 -2.14 -12.65 21.06
CA LEU A 189 -2.28 -13.39 19.82
C LEU A 189 -1.17 -14.43 19.65
N GLY A 190 0.07 -14.07 19.98
CA GLY A 190 1.23 -14.97 19.90
C GLY A 190 1.12 -16.16 20.83
N HIS A 191 0.69 -15.95 22.08
CA HIS A 191 0.37 -17.04 23.00
C HIS A 191 -0.74 -17.94 22.45
N GLY A 192 -1.82 -17.34 21.91
CA GLY A 192 -2.91 -18.10 21.31
C GLY A 192 -2.48 -18.93 20.10
N ILE A 193 -1.57 -18.43 19.25
CA ILE A 193 -0.98 -19.19 18.13
C ILE A 193 -0.26 -20.43 18.66
N VAL A 194 0.59 -20.29 19.68
CA VAL A 194 1.36 -21.41 20.25
C VAL A 194 0.42 -22.47 20.79
N GLU A 195 -0.53 -22.10 21.65
CA GLU A 195 -1.48 -23.05 22.27
C GLU A 195 -2.32 -23.76 21.21
N THR A 196 -2.76 -23.02 20.19
CA THR A 196 -3.49 -23.58 19.06
C THR A 196 -2.61 -24.62 18.35
N MET A 197 -1.39 -24.25 17.96
CA MET A 197 -0.47 -25.14 17.25
C MET A 197 -0.09 -26.39 18.06
N GLU A 198 0.03 -26.29 19.38
CA GLU A 198 0.26 -27.46 20.26
C GLU A 198 -0.93 -28.43 20.31
N SER A 199 -2.15 -27.95 20.06
CA SER A 199 -3.36 -28.79 20.05
C SER A 199 -3.63 -29.50 18.71
N TYR A 200 -2.95 -29.09 17.63
CA TYR A 200 -3.11 -29.66 16.30
C TYR A 200 -2.02 -30.71 15.98
N PRO A 201 -2.28 -31.66 15.07
CA PRO A 201 -1.28 -32.64 14.66
C PRO A 201 -0.11 -31.98 13.91
N PRO A 202 1.06 -32.64 13.86
CA PRO A 202 2.26 -32.10 13.21
C PRO A 202 2.08 -31.65 11.74
N ALA A 203 1.09 -32.23 11.03
CA ALA A 203 0.75 -31.83 9.67
C ALA A 203 0.45 -30.32 9.54
N VAL A 204 -0.26 -29.73 10.51
CA VAL A 204 -0.58 -28.29 10.51
C VAL A 204 0.69 -27.44 10.69
N PHE A 205 1.61 -27.88 11.55
CA PHE A 205 2.88 -27.18 11.75
C PHE A 205 3.76 -27.22 10.49
N ASN A 206 3.84 -28.38 9.85
CA ASN A 206 4.57 -28.55 8.60
C ASN A 206 3.98 -27.69 7.47
N GLU A 207 2.65 -27.64 7.37
CA GLU A 207 1.95 -26.78 6.41
C GLU A 207 2.20 -25.29 6.67
N LEU A 208 2.13 -24.84 7.94
CA LEU A 208 2.46 -23.47 8.33
C LEU A 208 3.87 -23.07 7.87
N VAL A 209 4.86 -23.92 8.15
CA VAL A 209 6.26 -23.67 7.77
C VAL A 209 6.41 -23.62 6.24
N SER A 210 5.74 -24.52 5.52
CA SER A 210 5.71 -24.53 4.05
C SER A 210 5.15 -23.23 3.46
N ILE A 211 4.02 -22.75 3.99
CA ILE A 211 3.39 -21.50 3.56
C ILE A 211 4.32 -20.30 3.85
N LEU A 212 4.89 -20.22 5.05
CA LEU A 212 5.77 -19.09 5.41
C LEU A 212 7.06 -19.04 4.56
N ARG A 213 7.59 -20.20 4.16
CA ARG A 213 8.77 -20.28 3.26
C ARG A 213 8.44 -19.92 1.81
N SER A 214 7.23 -20.21 1.36
CA SER A 214 6.81 -19.93 -0.03
C SER A 214 6.31 -18.50 -0.24
N ASP A 215 5.77 -17.85 0.80
CA ASP A 215 5.24 -16.47 0.76
C ASP A 215 6.02 -15.54 1.69
N VAL A 216 7.33 -15.42 1.44
CA VAL A 216 8.22 -14.51 2.17
C VAL A 216 7.81 -13.06 1.90
N ARG A 217 7.51 -12.28 2.94
CA ARG A 217 7.11 -10.87 2.79
C ARG A 217 8.30 -9.91 2.72
N PRO A 218 8.15 -8.73 2.08
CA PRO A 218 9.24 -7.78 1.90
C PRO A 218 9.96 -7.43 3.20
N TRP A 219 9.25 -7.35 4.33
CA TRP A 219 9.83 -7.00 5.63
C TRP A 219 10.35 -8.18 6.47
N PHE A 220 10.19 -9.45 6.05
CA PHE A 220 10.57 -10.63 6.88
C PHE A 220 12.02 -10.57 7.35
N GLY A 221 12.94 -10.06 6.52
CA GLY A 221 14.35 -9.93 6.87
C GLY A 221 14.63 -8.99 8.05
N LEU A 222 13.66 -8.15 8.43
CA LEU A 222 13.75 -7.24 9.57
C LEU A 222 13.41 -7.92 10.91
N SER A 223 12.68 -9.04 10.90
CA SER A 223 12.38 -9.80 12.13
C SER A 223 13.48 -10.83 12.38
N GLN A 224 14.19 -10.70 13.50
CA GLN A 224 15.21 -11.70 13.85
C GLN A 224 14.56 -13.01 14.32
N SER A 225 13.44 -12.91 15.04
CA SER A 225 12.77 -14.10 15.57
C SER A 225 12.15 -14.95 14.46
N MET A 226 11.59 -14.32 13.43
CA MET A 226 11.06 -15.02 12.24
C MET A 226 12.18 -15.72 11.48
N ARG A 227 13.34 -15.07 11.31
CA ARG A 227 14.51 -15.68 10.68
C ARG A 227 14.96 -16.95 11.41
N ASN A 228 15.15 -16.84 12.72
CA ASN A 228 15.56 -17.98 13.54
C ASN A 228 14.56 -19.15 13.45
N PHE A 229 13.26 -18.85 13.45
CA PHE A 229 12.21 -19.86 13.28
C PHE A 229 12.25 -20.54 11.91
N LEU A 230 12.38 -19.76 10.82
CA LEU A 230 12.40 -20.32 9.47
C LEU A 230 13.66 -21.14 9.18
N ASP A 231 14.79 -20.79 9.80
CA ASP A 231 16.04 -21.55 9.70
C ASP A 231 15.94 -22.91 10.42
N HIS A 232 15.33 -22.94 11.62
CA HIS A 232 15.23 -24.14 12.45
C HIS A 232 13.80 -24.40 12.94
N PRO A 233 12.85 -24.76 12.04
CA PRO A 233 11.43 -24.81 12.38
C PRO A 233 11.11 -25.94 13.36
N THR A 234 10.91 -25.55 14.62
CA THR A 234 10.47 -26.40 15.73
C THR A 234 9.43 -25.67 16.58
N MET A 235 8.65 -26.40 17.39
CA MET A 235 7.71 -25.76 18.32
C MET A 235 8.40 -24.80 19.31
N ASP A 236 9.61 -25.10 19.77
CA ASP A 236 10.37 -24.21 20.67
C ASP A 236 10.79 -22.92 19.96
N THR A 237 11.26 -23.00 18.73
CA THR A 237 11.56 -21.81 17.94
C THR A 237 10.30 -21.02 17.55
N LEU A 238 9.15 -21.68 17.36
CA LEU A 238 7.87 -21.00 17.16
C LEU A 238 7.45 -20.25 18.44
N LYS A 239 7.58 -20.87 19.62
CA LYS A 239 7.33 -20.23 20.92
C LYS A 239 8.19 -18.99 21.10
N ALA A 240 9.50 -19.11 20.89
CA ALA A 240 10.42 -17.98 20.97
C ALA A 240 10.04 -16.89 19.96
N CYS A 241 9.66 -17.29 18.74
CA CYS A 241 9.22 -16.38 17.69
C CYS A 241 7.95 -15.63 18.07
N MET A 242 6.93 -16.29 18.64
CA MET A 242 5.65 -15.68 19.01
C MET A 242 5.71 -14.88 20.32
N ALA A 243 6.64 -15.22 21.22
CA ALA A 243 6.86 -14.45 22.45
C ALA A 243 7.50 -13.08 22.18
N ASP A 244 8.33 -12.96 21.15
CA ASP A 244 8.94 -11.68 20.78
C ASP A 244 7.92 -10.74 20.15
N THR A 245 7.58 -9.70 20.92
CA THR A 245 6.70 -8.59 20.52
C THR A 245 7.35 -7.26 20.92
N SER A 246 8.68 -7.23 20.91
CA SER A 246 9.50 -6.12 21.43
C SER A 246 9.38 -4.81 20.64
N ASN A 247 8.98 -4.89 19.37
CA ASN A 247 8.82 -3.75 18.47
C ASN A 247 7.71 -4.01 17.44
N GLY A 248 7.46 -3.03 16.57
CA GLY A 248 6.34 -3.13 15.62
C GLY A 248 6.52 -4.17 14.52
N ILE A 249 7.77 -4.46 14.09
CA ILE A 249 8.05 -5.56 13.14
C ILE A 249 7.68 -6.90 13.78
N GLU A 250 8.08 -7.10 15.04
CA GLU A 250 7.76 -8.32 15.77
C GLU A 250 6.26 -8.43 16.11
N ALA A 251 5.57 -7.29 16.26
CA ALA A 251 4.12 -7.24 16.45
C ALA A 251 3.34 -7.65 15.19
N ILE A 252 3.64 -7.07 14.03
CA ILE A 252 2.97 -7.41 12.76
C ILE A 252 3.31 -8.83 12.29
N LYS A 253 4.49 -9.34 12.63
CA LYS A 253 4.87 -10.73 12.41
C LYS A 253 3.87 -11.69 13.02
N THR A 254 3.41 -11.41 14.22
CA THR A 254 2.46 -12.29 14.91
C THR A 254 1.13 -12.38 14.16
N VAL A 255 0.63 -11.26 13.64
CA VAL A 255 -0.56 -11.26 12.76
C VAL A 255 -0.30 -12.03 11.48
N ASN A 256 0.86 -11.84 10.85
CA ASN A 256 1.22 -12.57 9.64
C ASN A 256 1.25 -14.08 9.89
N VAL A 257 1.84 -14.55 11.00
CA VAL A 257 1.85 -15.97 11.37
C VAL A 257 0.43 -16.47 11.66
N ALA A 258 -0.42 -15.71 12.37
CA ALA A 258 -1.82 -16.09 12.57
C ALA A 258 -2.54 -16.34 11.25
N GLN A 259 -2.34 -15.48 10.25
CA GLN A 259 -2.92 -15.67 8.91
C GLN A 259 -2.48 -17.00 8.27
N ARG A 260 -1.19 -17.32 8.33
CA ARG A 260 -0.66 -18.55 7.71
C ARG A 260 -1.06 -19.78 8.51
N MET A 261 -1.21 -19.66 9.82
CA MET A 261 -1.70 -20.73 10.67
C MET A 261 -3.14 -21.09 10.33
N VAL A 262 -4.02 -20.09 10.23
CA VAL A 262 -5.43 -20.33 9.85
C VAL A 262 -5.50 -20.97 8.45
N LEU A 263 -4.68 -20.49 7.49
CA LEU A 263 -4.58 -21.11 6.17
C LEU A 263 -4.02 -22.55 6.21
N ALA A 264 -3.06 -22.83 7.09
CA ALA A 264 -2.51 -24.17 7.27
C ALA A 264 -3.58 -25.14 7.81
N ILE A 265 -4.32 -24.73 8.84
CA ILE A 265 -5.45 -25.48 9.40
C ILE A 265 -6.48 -25.77 8.30
N HIS A 266 -6.81 -24.76 7.49
CA HIS A 266 -7.71 -24.93 6.35
C HIS A 266 -7.21 -25.99 5.37
N ASN A 267 -5.98 -25.85 4.85
CA ASN A 267 -5.42 -26.74 3.85
C ASN A 267 -5.37 -28.20 4.34
N VAL A 268 -4.99 -28.42 5.60
CA VAL A 268 -4.94 -29.76 6.22
C VAL A 268 -6.35 -30.32 6.41
N SER A 269 -7.33 -29.47 6.74
CA SER A 269 -8.72 -29.87 6.84
C SER A 269 -9.32 -30.26 5.48
N GLU A 270 -9.02 -29.53 4.40
CA GLU A 270 -9.46 -29.89 3.04
C GLU A 270 -8.91 -31.24 2.57
N ARG A 271 -7.74 -31.64 3.07
CA ARG A 271 -7.16 -32.97 2.82
C ARG A 271 -7.79 -34.07 3.66
N GLY A 272 -8.71 -33.74 4.57
CA GLY A 272 -9.38 -34.70 5.45
C GLY A 272 -8.50 -35.21 6.60
N GLU A 273 -7.36 -34.57 6.86
CA GLU A 273 -6.43 -34.98 7.94
C GLU A 273 -6.88 -34.47 9.33
N ILE A 274 -7.71 -33.42 9.36
CA ILE A 274 -8.36 -32.89 10.57
C ILE A 274 -9.80 -32.46 10.26
N GLU A 275 -10.66 -32.48 11.28
CA GLU A 275 -11.99 -31.88 11.17
C GLU A 275 -11.90 -30.36 11.05
N ARG A 276 -12.77 -29.76 10.21
CA ARG A 276 -12.85 -28.32 10.03
C ARG A 276 -13.34 -27.64 11.32
N PRO A 277 -12.54 -26.78 11.96
CA PRO A 277 -12.92 -26.19 13.26
C PRO A 277 -14.15 -25.30 13.16
N GLU A 278 -15.01 -25.33 14.18
CA GLU A 278 -16.27 -24.56 14.20
C GLU A 278 -16.02 -23.05 14.15
N TRP A 279 -15.08 -22.55 14.97
CA TRP A 279 -14.72 -21.13 15.03
C TRP A 279 -14.18 -20.58 13.70
N TYR A 280 -13.68 -21.46 12.84
CA TYR A 280 -13.16 -21.14 11.52
C TYR A 280 -14.23 -21.21 10.41
N ARG A 281 -15.10 -22.22 10.48
CA ARG A 281 -16.07 -22.58 9.43
C ARG A 281 -16.91 -21.39 8.96
N ARG A 282 -17.55 -20.68 9.91
CA ARG A 282 -18.45 -19.56 9.62
C ARG A 282 -17.76 -18.41 8.87
N CYS A 283 -16.50 -18.14 9.21
CA CYS A 283 -15.71 -17.11 8.55
C CYS A 283 -15.29 -17.51 7.14
N PHE A 284 -14.92 -18.77 6.95
CA PHE A 284 -14.51 -19.24 5.65
C PHE A 284 -15.68 -19.30 4.67
N ASP A 285 -16.84 -19.77 5.12
CA ASP A 285 -18.05 -19.81 4.31
C ASP A 285 -18.44 -18.38 3.89
N PHE A 286 -18.45 -17.42 4.83
CA PHE A 286 -18.68 -16.01 4.50
C PHE A 286 -17.63 -15.43 3.52
N TYR A 287 -16.36 -15.82 3.67
CA TYR A 287 -15.33 -15.40 2.74
C TYR A 287 -15.59 -15.93 1.33
N CYS A 288 -15.89 -17.22 1.19
CA CYS A 288 -16.16 -17.85 -0.11
C CYS A 288 -17.42 -17.26 -0.75
N ASP A 289 -18.51 -17.16 0.00
CA ASP A 289 -19.82 -16.77 -0.52
C ASP A 289 -19.91 -15.27 -0.81
N PHE A 290 -19.21 -14.42 -0.05
CA PHE A 290 -19.32 -12.98 -0.16
C PHE A 290 -18.01 -12.27 -0.47
N LEU A 291 -17.02 -12.28 0.43
CA LEU A 291 -15.82 -11.43 0.28
C LEU A 291 -15.01 -11.75 -0.99
N SER A 292 -14.99 -13.02 -1.41
CA SER A 292 -14.30 -13.44 -2.62
C SER A 292 -14.92 -12.86 -3.89
N THR A 293 -16.22 -12.58 -3.88
CA THR A 293 -16.95 -11.94 -4.99
C THR A 293 -16.62 -10.46 -5.12
N GLN A 294 -16.07 -9.84 -4.07
CA GLN A 294 -15.72 -8.42 -4.03
C GLN A 294 -14.34 -8.10 -4.64
N LYS A 295 -13.72 -9.07 -5.33
CA LYS A 295 -12.43 -8.95 -6.03
C LYS A 295 -12.44 -9.55 -7.46
N PRO A 296 -13.36 -9.13 -8.35
CA PRO A 296 -13.55 -9.73 -9.68
C PRO A 296 -12.38 -9.52 -10.67
N GLY A 297 -11.41 -8.67 -10.33
CA GLY A 297 -10.26 -8.34 -11.18
C GLY A 297 -9.34 -9.53 -11.51
N GLY A 298 -8.68 -9.45 -12.67
CA GLY A 298 -7.76 -10.49 -13.14
C GLY A 298 -6.36 -10.38 -12.54
N LYS A 299 -5.60 -11.48 -12.61
CA LYS A 299 -4.17 -11.50 -12.23
C LYS A 299 -3.39 -10.55 -13.13
N SER A 300 -2.55 -9.72 -12.52
CA SER A 300 -1.66 -8.80 -13.23
C SER A 300 -0.44 -9.50 -13.79
N GLN A 301 0.12 -8.94 -14.88
CA GLN A 301 1.41 -9.35 -15.42
C GLN A 301 2.58 -9.07 -14.46
N LEU A 302 2.39 -8.14 -13.51
CA LEU A 302 3.35 -7.82 -12.45
C LEU A 302 3.14 -8.68 -11.19
N SER A 303 2.30 -9.71 -11.27
CA SER A 303 2.12 -10.64 -10.16
C SER A 303 3.40 -11.46 -9.93
N GLY A 304 3.81 -11.59 -8.65
CA GLY A 304 5.02 -12.33 -8.28
C GLY A 304 6.31 -11.50 -8.29
N VAL A 305 6.23 -10.20 -8.56
CA VAL A 305 7.37 -9.28 -8.39
C VAL A 305 7.86 -9.32 -6.95
N ARG A 306 9.19 -9.32 -6.76
CA ARG A 306 9.81 -9.26 -5.44
C ARG A 306 10.30 -7.85 -5.12
N ALA A 307 10.04 -7.38 -3.91
CA ALA A 307 10.44 -6.07 -3.42
C ALA A 307 11.12 -6.17 -2.05
N GLN A 308 11.95 -5.18 -1.72
CA GLN A 308 12.58 -5.05 -0.39
C GLN A 308 11.78 -4.12 0.53
N ASP A 309 10.90 -3.32 -0.05
CA ASP A 309 10.21 -2.27 0.68
C ASP A 309 8.77 -2.70 0.98
N PRO A 310 8.30 -2.53 2.22
CA PRO A 310 6.91 -2.73 2.60
C PRO A 310 6.01 -1.58 2.14
N GLY A 311 4.69 -1.78 2.21
CA GLY A 311 3.67 -0.80 1.86
C GLY A 311 3.08 -0.95 0.46
N ASN A 312 2.14 -0.08 0.12
CA ASN A 312 1.30 -0.16 -1.09
C ASN A 312 1.87 0.64 -2.27
N TRP A 313 3.18 0.85 -2.33
CA TRP A 313 3.85 1.65 -3.36
C TRP A 313 3.63 1.11 -4.78
N LEU A 314 3.28 1.99 -5.71
CA LEU A 314 3.22 1.62 -7.12
C LEU A 314 4.63 1.30 -7.64
N HIS A 315 4.75 0.36 -8.58
CA HIS A 315 6.06 -0.09 -9.06
C HIS A 315 6.85 1.03 -9.76
N TYR A 316 6.15 2.00 -10.35
CA TYR A 316 6.74 3.19 -10.98
C TYR A 316 6.82 4.39 -10.01
N GLN A 317 6.37 4.24 -8.76
CA GLN A 317 6.37 5.31 -7.79
C GLN A 317 7.71 5.34 -7.03
N PRO A 318 8.41 6.48 -6.96
CA PRO A 318 9.53 6.65 -6.05
C PRO A 318 9.14 6.31 -4.61
N ASN A 319 9.84 5.34 -4.02
CA ASN A 319 9.55 4.94 -2.65
C ASN A 319 10.13 5.97 -1.67
N ALA A 320 9.27 6.54 -0.82
CA ALA A 320 9.66 7.50 0.21
C ALA A 320 9.79 6.89 1.61
N ALA A 321 9.53 5.58 1.74
CA ALA A 321 9.76 4.85 2.97
C ALA A 321 11.26 4.77 3.28
N ASN A 322 11.58 4.87 4.57
CA ASN A 322 12.93 4.69 5.08
C ASN A 322 13.23 3.21 5.37
N THR A 323 12.18 2.40 5.52
CA THR A 323 12.30 0.99 5.86
C THR A 323 12.73 0.17 4.65
N LYS A 324 13.95 -0.38 4.68
CA LYS A 324 14.46 -1.30 3.66
C LYS A 324 14.85 -2.62 4.28
N SER A 325 14.27 -3.70 3.78
CA SER A 325 14.61 -5.05 4.22
C SER A 325 15.89 -5.54 3.55
N PRO A 326 16.74 -6.30 4.26
CA PRO A 326 17.84 -7.01 3.64
C PRO A 326 17.36 -8.11 2.68
N TRP A 327 16.08 -8.49 2.74
CA TRP A 327 15.49 -9.55 1.93
C TRP A 327 14.56 -8.99 0.86
N LYS A 328 14.54 -9.67 -0.29
CA LYS A 328 13.50 -9.46 -1.32
C LYS A 328 12.35 -10.41 -1.05
N GLY A 329 11.19 -9.91 -0.65
CA GLY A 329 9.97 -10.71 -0.48
C GLY A 329 8.99 -10.53 -1.63
N GLN A 330 7.96 -11.36 -1.72
CA GLN A 330 6.89 -11.22 -2.68
C GLN A 330 6.09 -9.94 -2.42
N SER A 331 6.01 -9.06 -3.42
CA SER A 331 5.11 -7.91 -3.41
C SER A 331 3.76 -8.33 -3.96
N TRP A 332 2.72 -7.99 -3.19
CA TRP A 332 1.33 -8.22 -3.59
C TRP A 332 0.69 -6.96 -4.15
N THR A 333 1.37 -5.81 -4.11
CA THR A 333 0.81 -4.50 -4.48
C THR A 333 0.34 -4.42 -5.92
N HIS A 334 0.89 -5.26 -6.80
CA HIS A 334 0.57 -5.31 -8.22
C HIS A 334 0.01 -6.67 -8.63
N SER A 335 -0.57 -7.44 -7.70
CA SER A 335 -0.99 -8.81 -7.99
C SER A 335 -2.27 -8.89 -8.83
N ARG A 336 -3.10 -7.84 -8.78
CA ARG A 336 -4.39 -7.74 -9.49
C ARG A 336 -4.47 -6.47 -10.32
N VAL A 337 -5.19 -6.55 -11.44
CA VAL A 337 -5.56 -5.38 -12.26
C VAL A 337 -7.01 -5.00 -11.97
N VAL A 338 -7.22 -3.70 -11.74
CA VAL A 338 -8.55 -3.09 -11.59
C VAL A 338 -8.97 -2.54 -12.95
N THR A 339 -10.05 -3.05 -13.54
CA THR A 339 -10.58 -2.58 -14.83
C THR A 339 -12.04 -2.15 -14.69
N PRO A 340 -12.53 -1.19 -15.50
CA PRO A 340 -13.92 -0.72 -15.41
C PRO A 340 -14.97 -1.82 -15.53
N GLU A 341 -14.71 -2.85 -16.34
CA GLU A 341 -15.65 -3.94 -16.62
C GLU A 341 -15.72 -4.98 -15.49
N ARG A 342 -14.78 -4.91 -14.54
CA ARG A 342 -14.61 -5.87 -13.46
C ARG A 342 -14.39 -5.15 -12.13
N LEU A 343 -15.34 -4.28 -11.78
CA LEU A 343 -15.42 -3.67 -10.46
C LEU A 343 -16.56 -4.30 -9.66
N SER A 344 -16.27 -4.72 -8.43
CA SER A 344 -17.31 -5.06 -7.45
C SER A 344 -18.04 -3.80 -6.97
N ALA A 345 -19.18 -3.96 -6.31
CA ALA A 345 -19.92 -2.85 -5.74
C ALA A 345 -19.07 -2.07 -4.71
N PHE A 346 -18.30 -2.78 -3.89
CA PHE A 346 -17.33 -2.17 -2.97
C PHE A 346 -16.29 -1.32 -3.70
N GLU A 347 -15.68 -1.85 -4.77
CA GLU A 347 -14.65 -1.12 -5.52
C GLU A 347 -15.20 0.11 -6.23
N GLN A 348 -16.41 0.01 -6.79
CA GLN A 348 -17.09 1.15 -7.41
C GLN A 348 -17.30 2.28 -6.39
N ASP A 349 -17.82 1.96 -5.20
CA ASP A 349 -18.04 2.95 -4.14
C ASP A 349 -16.72 3.54 -3.60
N ALA A 350 -15.72 2.69 -3.33
CA ALA A 350 -14.42 3.13 -2.83
C ALA A 350 -13.72 4.06 -3.83
N LEU A 351 -13.71 3.71 -5.13
CA LEU A 351 -13.12 4.55 -6.17
C LEU A 351 -13.89 5.86 -6.36
N ALA A 352 -15.22 5.86 -6.29
CA ALA A 352 -16.03 7.08 -6.33
C ALA A 352 -15.75 8.03 -5.14
N ARG A 353 -15.34 7.46 -4.01
CA ARG A 353 -14.87 8.18 -2.81
C ARG A 353 -13.35 8.36 -2.78
N GLY A 354 -12.66 8.22 -3.92
CA GLY A 354 -11.21 8.41 -4.04
C GLY A 354 -10.36 7.62 -3.05
N GLN A 355 -10.86 6.48 -2.57
CA GLN A 355 -10.12 5.59 -1.69
C GLN A 355 -9.23 4.64 -2.50
N PRO A 356 -8.02 4.33 -2.00
CA PRO A 356 -7.13 3.40 -2.71
C PRO A 356 -7.70 1.98 -2.69
N ILE A 357 -7.57 1.30 -3.83
CA ILE A 357 -7.85 -0.13 -3.99
C ILE A 357 -6.56 -0.79 -4.48
N VAL A 358 -6.13 -1.85 -3.80
CA VAL A 358 -4.91 -2.61 -4.11
C VAL A 358 -5.28 -3.97 -4.70
N ASN A 359 -5.88 -4.85 -3.91
CA ASN A 359 -6.21 -6.22 -4.32
C ASN A 359 -7.67 -6.62 -4.08
N GLY A 360 -8.50 -5.71 -3.56
CA GLY A 360 -9.88 -5.96 -3.16
C GLY A 360 -9.99 -6.35 -1.68
N ALA A 361 -11.23 -6.51 -1.21
CA ALA A 361 -11.54 -6.83 0.18
C ALA A 361 -10.73 -8.06 0.67
N SER A 362 -10.06 -7.92 1.82
CA SER A 362 -9.13 -8.94 2.30
C SER A 362 -9.84 -10.07 3.05
N GLY A 363 -9.86 -11.27 2.48
CA GLY A 363 -10.28 -12.46 3.21
C GLY A 363 -9.38 -12.80 4.41
N GLN A 364 -8.10 -12.42 4.35
CA GLN A 364 -7.14 -12.64 5.43
C GLN A 364 -7.48 -11.82 6.67
N THR A 365 -8.14 -10.66 6.51
CA THR A 365 -8.70 -9.89 7.62
C THR A 365 -9.70 -10.73 8.40
N GLY A 366 -10.66 -11.37 7.71
CA GLY A 366 -11.69 -12.20 8.34
C GLY A 366 -11.12 -13.38 9.10
N MET A 367 -10.14 -14.06 8.51
CA MET A 367 -9.48 -15.23 9.12
C MET A 367 -8.84 -14.88 10.47
N VAL A 368 -8.05 -13.80 10.54
CA VAL A 368 -7.39 -13.41 11.81
C VAL A 368 -8.39 -12.83 12.81
N ALA A 369 -9.34 -12.01 12.35
CA ALA A 369 -10.36 -11.46 13.24
C ALA A 369 -11.19 -12.56 13.88
N SER A 370 -11.53 -13.62 13.14
CA SER A 370 -12.28 -14.76 13.68
C SER A 370 -11.45 -15.61 14.64
N PHE A 371 -10.17 -15.82 14.34
CA PHE A 371 -9.26 -16.45 15.30
C PHE A 371 -9.13 -15.61 16.58
N GLY A 372 -8.99 -14.30 16.46
CA GLY A 372 -8.97 -13.39 17.60
C GLY A 372 -10.29 -13.36 18.39
N HIS A 373 -11.43 -13.47 17.73
CA HIS A 373 -12.72 -13.61 18.40
C HIS A 373 -12.77 -14.90 19.22
N HIS A 374 -12.35 -16.02 18.63
CA HIS A 374 -12.25 -17.31 19.32
C HIS A 374 -11.35 -17.24 20.56
N LEU A 375 -10.14 -16.69 20.42
CA LEU A 375 -9.26 -16.46 21.56
C LEU A 375 -9.88 -15.55 22.63
N GLY A 376 -10.62 -14.53 22.22
CA GLY A 376 -11.29 -13.58 23.11
C GLY A 376 -12.31 -14.23 24.06
N GLN A 377 -12.82 -15.42 23.73
CA GLN A 377 -13.74 -16.18 24.58
C GLN A 377 -13.05 -16.71 25.86
N SER A 378 -11.74 -16.99 25.79
CA SER A 378 -10.93 -17.44 26.93
C SER A 378 -9.90 -16.41 27.41
N ARG A 379 -9.68 -15.34 26.64
CA ARG A 379 -8.69 -14.28 26.91
C ARG A 379 -9.34 -12.90 26.93
N PRO A 380 -9.95 -12.48 28.05
CA PRO A 380 -10.63 -11.19 28.14
C PRO A 380 -9.70 -9.97 27.98
N GLN A 381 -8.37 -10.15 28.07
CA GLN A 381 -7.40 -9.08 27.82
C GLN A 381 -7.16 -8.80 26.32
N LEU A 382 -7.66 -9.66 25.42
CA LEU A 382 -7.54 -9.46 23.98
C LEU A 382 -8.62 -8.49 23.47
N SER A 383 -8.30 -7.20 23.43
CA SER A 383 -9.20 -6.19 22.84
C SER A 383 -9.34 -6.41 21.33
N GLN A 384 -10.59 -6.60 20.87
CA GLN A 384 -10.90 -6.77 19.44
C GLN A 384 -10.59 -5.51 18.64
N ARG A 385 -10.79 -4.33 19.22
CA ARG A 385 -10.49 -3.04 18.57
C ARG A 385 -9.00 -2.86 18.33
N ASP A 386 -8.20 -3.16 19.36
CA ASP A 386 -6.74 -3.17 19.27
C ASP A 386 -6.23 -4.24 18.28
N LEU A 387 -6.88 -5.40 18.22
CA LEU A 387 -6.56 -6.45 17.24
C LEU A 387 -6.85 -5.98 15.81
N HIS A 388 -8.00 -5.35 15.57
CA HIS A 388 -8.37 -4.81 14.27
C HIS A 388 -7.35 -3.75 13.79
N LEU A 389 -6.90 -2.87 14.68
CA LEU A 389 -5.81 -1.93 14.38
C LEU A 389 -4.53 -2.68 13.98
N THR A 390 -4.16 -3.71 14.75
CA THR A 390 -2.95 -4.51 14.50
C THR A 390 -3.03 -5.26 13.16
N ILE A 391 -4.22 -5.79 12.80
CA ILE A 391 -4.49 -6.41 11.50
C ILE A 391 -4.32 -5.40 10.36
N MET A 392 -4.90 -4.20 10.49
CA MET A 392 -4.79 -3.14 9.50
C MET A 392 -3.33 -2.72 9.28
N ILE A 393 -2.57 -2.48 10.37
CA ILE A 393 -1.15 -2.13 10.26
C ILE A 393 -0.40 -3.21 9.49
N CYS A 394 -0.57 -4.49 9.86
CA CYS A 394 0.11 -5.61 9.22
C CYS A 394 -0.25 -5.73 7.73
N LEU A 395 -1.53 -5.69 7.36
CA LEU A 395 -1.97 -5.95 5.99
C LEU A 395 -1.58 -4.84 5.01
N VAL A 396 -1.66 -3.59 5.45
CA VAL A 396 -1.24 -2.44 4.63
C VAL A 396 0.30 -2.41 4.54
N PHE A 397 1.02 -2.71 5.64
CA PHE A 397 2.48 -2.78 5.61
C PHE A 397 3.01 -3.97 4.78
N ASN A 398 2.26 -5.07 4.71
CA ASN A 398 2.55 -6.17 3.77
C ASN A 398 2.50 -5.74 2.29
N GLY A 399 1.88 -4.60 1.98
CA GLY A 399 1.69 -4.11 0.61
C GLY A 399 0.58 -4.81 -0.16
N GLY A 400 -0.26 -5.60 0.53
CA GLY A 400 -1.28 -6.43 -0.10
C GLY A 400 -2.67 -5.79 -0.11
N HIS A 401 -2.94 -4.81 0.74
CA HIS A 401 -4.27 -4.24 0.90
C HIS A 401 -4.24 -2.76 1.28
N SER A 402 -5.23 -2.00 0.84
CA SER A 402 -5.46 -0.64 1.36
C SER A 402 -6.13 -0.67 2.73
N THR A 403 -6.13 0.48 3.42
CA THR A 403 -6.85 0.63 4.68
C THR A 403 -8.35 0.42 4.47
N GLU A 404 -8.88 0.98 3.39
CA GLU A 404 -10.30 0.86 3.04
C GLU A 404 -10.73 -0.60 2.85
N GLU A 405 -9.91 -1.41 2.17
CA GLU A 405 -10.16 -2.85 1.98
C GLU A 405 -10.19 -3.63 3.30
N VAL A 406 -9.33 -3.25 4.25
CA VAL A 406 -9.30 -3.89 5.57
C VAL A 406 -10.50 -3.46 6.41
N LEU A 407 -10.80 -2.16 6.47
CA LEU A 407 -11.92 -1.61 7.23
C LEU A 407 -13.26 -2.16 6.73
N PHE A 408 -13.44 -2.24 5.40
CA PHE A 408 -14.62 -2.86 4.80
C PHE A 408 -14.76 -4.33 5.22
N ALA A 409 -13.67 -5.11 5.14
CA ALA A 409 -13.71 -6.52 5.52
C ALA A 409 -14.02 -6.70 7.02
N LEU A 410 -13.50 -5.83 7.89
CA LEU A 410 -13.82 -5.82 9.32
C LEU A 410 -15.28 -5.46 9.60
N ASP A 411 -15.85 -4.50 8.86
CA ASP A 411 -17.26 -4.12 8.99
C ASP A 411 -18.18 -5.26 8.54
N ALA A 412 -17.88 -5.87 7.41
CA ALA A 412 -18.65 -6.97 6.82
C ALA A 412 -18.75 -8.20 7.74
N ILE A 413 -17.73 -8.44 8.57
CA ILE A 413 -17.69 -9.57 9.52
C ILE A 413 -18.06 -9.17 10.96
N ARG A 414 -18.37 -7.90 11.25
CA ARG A 414 -18.56 -7.39 12.62
C ARG A 414 -19.59 -8.21 13.41
N ASP A 415 -20.67 -8.60 12.75
CA ASP A 415 -21.78 -9.32 13.35
C ASP A 415 -21.66 -10.85 13.15
N LEU A 416 -20.60 -11.35 12.50
CA LEU A 416 -20.45 -12.76 12.15
C LEU A 416 -20.49 -13.69 13.36
N HIS A 417 -20.02 -13.21 14.51
CA HIS A 417 -19.91 -14.00 15.73
C HIS A 417 -21.01 -13.72 16.76
N THR A 418 -21.97 -12.85 16.42
CA THR A 418 -23.14 -12.61 17.26
C THR A 418 -24.13 -13.78 17.09
N PRO A 419 -24.72 -14.34 18.17
CA PRO A 419 -25.75 -15.36 18.05
C PRO A 419 -27.00 -14.81 17.35
N GLY A 420 -27.50 -15.54 16.34
CA GLY A 420 -28.73 -15.18 15.63
C GLY A 420 -28.63 -14.01 14.64
N SER A 421 -27.45 -13.41 14.46
CA SER A 421 -27.21 -12.45 13.39
C SER A 421 -26.94 -13.16 12.06
N GLU A 422 -27.46 -12.58 10.98
CA GLU A 422 -26.98 -12.86 9.64
C GLU A 422 -25.77 -11.97 9.33
N PRO A 423 -24.77 -12.47 8.58
CA PRO A 423 -23.70 -11.63 8.08
C PRO A 423 -24.27 -10.48 7.23
N ARG A 424 -23.82 -9.25 7.47
CA ARG A 424 -24.35 -8.04 6.79
C ARG A 424 -24.15 -8.06 5.26
N GLY A 425 -23.21 -8.86 4.73
CA GLY A 425 -22.87 -8.81 3.31
C GLY A 425 -22.27 -7.45 2.95
N LEU A 426 -22.73 -6.85 1.84
CA LEU A 426 -22.33 -5.51 1.43
C LEU A 426 -23.06 -4.51 2.34
N PRO A 427 -22.40 -3.84 3.29
CA PRO A 427 -23.11 -2.92 4.16
C PRO A 427 -23.55 -1.73 3.32
N GLU A 428 -24.86 -1.56 3.12
CA GLU A 428 -25.45 -0.47 2.32
C GLU A 428 -25.02 0.93 2.83
N ASP A 429 -24.58 0.99 4.09
CA ASP A 429 -24.17 2.19 4.81
C ASP A 429 -22.66 2.29 5.08
N PHE A 430 -21.83 1.33 4.63
CA PHE A 430 -20.39 1.42 4.89
C PHE A 430 -19.79 2.62 4.16
N ARG A 431 -19.40 3.62 4.95
CA ARG A 431 -18.69 4.81 4.51
C ARG A 431 -17.33 4.81 5.19
N GLY A 432 -16.38 4.13 4.56
CA GLY A 432 -14.99 4.12 5.01
C GLY A 432 -14.34 5.51 4.95
N GLY A 433 -13.10 5.60 5.40
CA GLY A 433 -12.36 6.86 5.55
C GLY A 433 -11.33 6.78 6.66
N TYR A 434 -10.31 7.62 6.60
CA TYR A 434 -9.16 7.50 7.51
C TYR A 434 -9.49 7.84 8.96
N GLU A 435 -10.50 8.68 9.23
CA GLU A 435 -10.97 8.91 10.61
C GLU A 435 -11.46 7.64 11.32
N LEU A 436 -11.91 6.61 10.58
CA LEU A 436 -12.28 5.33 11.19
C LEU A 436 -11.07 4.60 11.81
N ILE A 437 -9.84 4.90 11.37
CA ILE A 437 -8.62 4.36 11.97
C ILE A 437 -8.53 4.80 13.44
N ALA A 438 -8.80 6.08 13.73
CA ALA A 438 -8.81 6.58 15.09
C ALA A 438 -9.85 5.82 15.94
N GLU A 439 -10.99 5.45 15.35
CA GLU A 439 -12.03 4.65 15.97
C GLU A 439 -11.65 3.17 16.17
N LEU A 440 -10.45 2.73 15.80
CA LEU A 440 -9.90 1.42 16.21
C LEU A 440 -9.13 1.48 17.53
N ALA A 441 -8.76 2.68 18.02
CA ALA A 441 -8.14 2.82 19.33
C ALA A 441 -9.17 2.94 20.46
N ASP A 442 -8.78 2.45 21.63
CA ASP A 442 -9.52 2.65 22.87
C ASP A 442 -9.07 3.94 23.59
N GLY A 443 -10.06 4.67 24.11
CA GLY A 443 -9.85 5.89 24.90
C GLY A 443 -9.39 7.12 24.11
N LYS A 444 -9.58 8.31 24.70
CA LYS A 444 -9.31 9.60 24.05
C LYS A 444 -7.84 9.77 23.64
N ALA A 445 -6.91 9.31 24.48
CA ALA A 445 -5.47 9.44 24.22
C ALA A 445 -5.01 8.58 23.03
N GLY A 446 -5.51 7.35 22.90
CA GLY A 446 -5.19 6.48 21.76
C GLY A 446 -5.74 7.04 20.46
N LYS A 447 -6.99 7.54 20.47
CA LYS A 447 -7.60 8.22 19.33
C LYS A 447 -6.79 9.44 18.89
N GLN A 448 -6.37 10.29 19.84
CA GLN A 448 -5.56 11.47 19.52
C GLN A 448 -4.21 11.08 18.93
N MET A 449 -3.51 10.11 19.52
CA MET A 449 -2.24 9.63 19.00
C MET A 449 -2.38 9.12 17.55
N LEU A 450 -3.45 8.39 17.21
CA LEU A 450 -3.68 7.96 15.83
C LEU A 450 -3.93 9.14 14.88
N ARG A 451 -4.68 10.16 15.31
CA ARG A 451 -4.86 11.40 14.54
C ARG A 451 -3.55 12.13 14.29
N ASP A 452 -2.72 12.28 15.32
CA ASP A 452 -1.40 12.93 15.19
C ASP A 452 -0.49 12.16 14.21
N ARG A 453 -0.59 10.82 14.18
CA ARG A 453 0.13 9.97 13.21
C ARG A 453 -0.41 10.13 11.79
N MET A 454 -1.72 10.23 11.61
CA MET A 454 -2.32 10.53 10.31
C MET A 454 -1.89 11.92 9.82
N ASP A 455 -1.88 12.93 10.68
CA ASP A 455 -1.39 14.27 10.32
C ASP A 455 0.08 14.24 9.89
N THR A 456 0.93 13.53 10.63
CA THR A 456 2.35 13.35 10.29
C THR A 456 2.51 12.65 8.92
N ALA A 457 1.74 11.58 8.67
CA ALA A 457 1.78 10.86 7.40
C ALA A 457 1.30 11.73 6.23
N LEU A 458 0.27 12.56 6.46
CA LEU A 458 -0.23 13.50 5.46
C LEU A 458 0.78 14.61 5.15
N GLU A 459 1.44 15.17 6.16
CA GLU A 459 2.52 16.15 5.97
C GLU A 459 3.67 15.58 5.15
N ARG A 460 4.09 14.34 5.43
CA ARG A 460 5.09 13.64 4.64
C ARG A 460 4.60 13.34 3.21
N THR A 461 3.32 13.08 3.02
CA THR A 461 2.70 12.89 1.69
C THR A 461 2.71 14.18 0.87
N VAL A 462 2.42 15.32 1.50
CA VAL A 462 2.50 16.65 0.87
C VAL A 462 3.96 16.99 0.52
N ALA A 463 4.91 16.67 1.40
CA ALA A 463 6.34 16.85 1.11
C ALA A 463 6.82 15.94 -0.04
N TYR A 464 6.30 14.71 -0.12
CA TYR A 464 6.55 13.80 -1.23
C TYR A 464 6.04 14.37 -2.56
N CYS A 465 4.83 14.94 -2.57
CA CYS A 465 4.29 15.67 -3.72
C CYS A 465 5.23 16.80 -4.15
N ALA A 466 5.70 17.64 -3.22
CA ALA A 466 6.62 18.73 -3.53
C ALA A 466 7.93 18.25 -4.19
N LYS A 467 8.47 17.11 -3.74
CA LYS A 467 9.74 16.57 -4.24
C LYS A 467 9.63 15.94 -5.62
N HIS A 468 8.49 15.32 -5.94
CA HIS A 468 8.34 14.48 -7.14
C HIS A 468 7.41 15.08 -8.20
N VAL A 469 6.81 16.24 -7.94
CA VAL A 469 6.06 17.01 -8.94
C VAL A 469 7.00 18.01 -9.64
N VAL A 470 7.66 17.57 -10.72
CA VAL A 470 8.20 18.43 -11.79
C VAL A 470 7.53 18.11 -13.11
#